data_AF-A0A960V373-F1
#
_entry.id   AF-A0A960V373-F1
#
_cell.length_a   1.000
_cell.length_b   1.000
_cell.length_c   1.000
_cell.angle_alpha   90.00
_cell.angle_beta   90.00
_cell.angle_gamma   90.00
#
_symmetry.space_group_name_H-M   'P 1'
#
loop_
_entity.id
_entity.type
_entity.pdbx_description
1 polymer ?
#
loop_
_entity_poly.entity_id
_entity_poly.type
_entity_poly.pdbx_seq_one_letter_code
_entity_poly.pdbx_strand_id
1 'polypeptide(L)'
;RQDDGIAAAIKVCNAIDTADSGLGIVTGVRNVYSHMKDKDRPRTFEADPQQAADAALKAFGIAYMISRLYEGGITDKVSQFFQSKAGQEMMLYFAAAEIALPFTDNLLEGGASLITKLMDSQSSDSESRFSSFLGSGPLAEAKPILDSMTQHVDSFFSQVRLYTDPLMKKAQEFAPSVMNAADSVTGGLATAADFLPAWRFLGARLAAEACVERAIRERGANSASPA
;
A
#
# COMPACT_ATOMS: atom_id res chain seq x y z
N ARG A 1 -1.12 -22.90 13.23
CA ARG A 1 -1.78 -22.97 11.90
C ARG A 1 -1.17 -21.87 11.04
N GLN A 2 -0.12 -22.19 10.28
CA GLN A 2 0.69 -21.24 9.50
C GLN A 2 0.15 -21.05 8.07
N ASP A 3 -0.56 -22.04 7.51
CA ASP A 3 -1.29 -21.90 6.24
C ASP A 3 -2.37 -20.81 6.31
N ASP A 4 -2.93 -20.59 7.51
CA ASP A 4 -3.88 -19.52 7.79
C ASP A 4 -3.26 -18.12 7.58
N GLY A 5 -1.94 -17.97 7.74
CA GLY A 5 -1.24 -16.70 7.55
C GLY A 5 -1.07 -16.31 6.08
N ILE A 6 -0.68 -17.26 5.23
CA ILE A 6 -0.53 -17.06 3.78
C ILE A 6 -1.89 -16.82 3.13
N ALA A 7 -2.89 -17.65 3.48
CA ALA A 7 -4.24 -17.48 2.98
C ALA A 7 -4.84 -16.13 3.39
N ALA A 8 -4.56 -15.66 4.61
CA ALA A 8 -4.97 -14.34 5.07
C ALA A 8 -4.30 -13.21 4.26
N ALA A 9 -2.99 -13.29 4.01
CA ALA A 9 -2.28 -12.29 3.21
C ALA A 9 -2.83 -12.20 1.78
N ILE A 10 -3.02 -13.35 1.11
CA ILE A 10 -3.61 -13.41 -0.24
C ILE A 10 -5.06 -12.87 -0.23
N LYS A 11 -5.84 -13.17 0.82
CA LYS A 11 -7.21 -12.67 0.96
C LYS A 11 -7.25 -11.14 1.08
N VAL A 12 -6.31 -10.54 1.82
CA VAL A 12 -6.21 -9.08 1.94
C VAL A 12 -5.89 -8.45 0.59
N CYS A 13 -4.90 -8.95 -0.13
CA CYS A 13 -4.57 -8.42 -1.46
C CYS A 13 -5.71 -8.58 -2.47
N ASN A 14 -6.42 -9.70 -2.44
CA ASN A 14 -7.64 -9.87 -3.22
C ASN A 14 -8.71 -8.85 -2.85
N ALA A 15 -8.86 -8.52 -1.57
CA ALA A 15 -9.84 -7.55 -1.10
C ALA A 15 -9.48 -6.13 -1.54
N ILE A 16 -8.20 -5.75 -1.46
CA ILE A 16 -7.70 -4.45 -1.92
C ILE A 16 -8.02 -4.28 -3.42
N ASP A 17 -7.56 -5.19 -4.28
CA ASP A 17 -7.85 -5.09 -5.73
C ASP A 17 -9.37 -5.15 -6.06
N THR A 18 -10.18 -5.79 -5.20
CA THR A 18 -11.65 -5.84 -5.40
C THR A 18 -12.32 -4.53 -4.99
N ALA A 19 -11.81 -3.87 -3.96
CA ALA A 19 -12.23 -2.52 -3.59
C ALA A 19 -11.87 -1.53 -4.71
N ASP A 20 -10.65 -1.61 -5.23
CA ASP A 20 -10.12 -0.76 -6.30
C ASP A 20 -10.89 -0.94 -7.64
N SER A 21 -11.23 -2.19 -7.99
CA SER A 21 -11.98 -2.50 -9.23
C SER A 21 -13.49 -2.17 -9.21
N GLY A 22 -13.99 -1.49 -8.17
CA GLY A 22 -15.34 -0.93 -8.15
C GLY A 22 -16.48 -1.90 -7.80
N LEU A 23 -16.17 -3.12 -7.31
CA LEU A 23 -17.20 -4.04 -6.77
C LEU A 23 -17.64 -3.66 -5.33
N GLY A 24 -17.01 -2.65 -4.72
CA GLY A 24 -17.52 -1.91 -3.55
C GLY A 24 -18.66 -0.95 -3.92
N ILE A 25 -19.76 -1.48 -4.46
CA ILE A 25 -20.85 -0.76 -5.15
C ILE A 25 -21.66 0.26 -4.31
N VAL A 26 -21.33 0.58 -3.06
CA VAL A 26 -22.26 1.36 -2.21
C VAL A 26 -21.81 2.77 -1.78
N THR A 27 -20.54 3.22 -1.92
CA THR A 27 -20.18 4.52 -1.31
C THR A 27 -19.32 5.51 -2.12
N GLY A 28 -18.51 5.10 -3.10
CA GLY A 28 -17.47 6.00 -3.66
C GLY A 28 -17.63 6.49 -5.10
N VAL A 29 -18.18 5.67 -5.99
CA VAL A 29 -17.96 5.80 -7.45
C VAL A 29 -18.57 7.07 -8.08
N ARG A 30 -19.59 7.68 -7.46
CA ARG A 30 -20.20 8.92 -8.00
C ARG A 30 -19.37 10.18 -7.76
N ASN A 31 -18.45 10.20 -6.81
CA ASN A 31 -17.67 11.40 -6.45
C ASN A 31 -16.31 11.49 -7.14
N VAL A 32 -15.68 10.37 -7.49
CA VAL A 32 -14.38 10.35 -8.20
C VAL A 32 -14.49 11.04 -9.56
N TYR A 33 -15.60 10.85 -10.28
CA TYR A 33 -15.81 11.47 -11.59
C TYR A 33 -15.97 13.00 -11.56
N SER A 34 -16.43 13.58 -10.43
CA SER A 34 -16.50 15.04 -10.27
C SER A 34 -15.18 15.63 -9.76
N HIS A 35 -14.37 14.86 -9.05
CA HIS A 35 -13.08 15.29 -8.48
C HIS A 35 -11.95 15.33 -9.53
N MET A 36 -12.03 14.50 -10.57
CA MET A 36 -11.06 14.51 -11.69
C MET A 36 -11.15 15.70 -12.64
N LYS A 37 -12.16 16.58 -12.51
CA LYS A 37 -12.42 17.70 -13.44
C LYS A 37 -11.63 18.98 -13.19
N ASP A 38 -10.98 19.12 -12.04
CA ASP A 38 -10.39 20.39 -11.62
C ASP A 38 -8.86 20.35 -11.66
N LYS A 39 -8.27 20.96 -12.71
CA LYS A 39 -6.82 20.94 -12.98
C LYS A 39 -6.00 21.71 -11.95
N ASP A 40 -6.62 22.66 -11.27
CA ASP A 40 -5.97 23.58 -10.33
C ASP A 40 -6.15 23.16 -8.86
N ARG A 41 -6.79 22.01 -8.62
CA ARG A 41 -7.00 21.51 -7.25
C ARG A 41 -5.66 21.03 -6.66
N PRO A 42 -5.34 21.40 -5.40
CA PRO A 42 -4.18 20.86 -4.69
C PRO A 42 -4.20 19.33 -4.68
N ARG A 43 -3.03 18.71 -4.81
CA ARG A 43 -2.83 17.26 -4.73
C ARG A 43 -2.38 16.87 -3.34
N THR A 44 -3.32 17.05 -2.42
CA THR A 44 -3.10 16.77 -1.00
C THR A 44 -4.17 15.80 -0.44
N PHE A 45 -3.91 15.21 0.72
CA PHE A 45 -4.81 14.31 1.44
C PHE A 45 -6.13 15.03 1.78
N GLU A 46 -6.07 16.31 2.12
CA GLU A 46 -7.24 17.14 2.43
C GLU A 46 -8.05 17.42 1.16
N ALA A 47 -7.37 17.56 0.04
CA ALA A 47 -8.00 17.79 -1.25
C ALA A 47 -8.57 16.50 -1.85
N ASP A 48 -8.07 15.30 -1.53
CA ASP A 48 -8.70 14.04 -1.95
C ASP A 48 -8.78 13.04 -0.78
N PRO A 49 -9.75 13.22 0.14
CA PRO A 49 -9.88 12.37 1.31
C PRO A 49 -10.28 10.94 0.98
N GLN A 50 -10.86 10.69 -0.21
CA GLN A 50 -11.22 9.33 -0.61
C GLN A 50 -9.99 8.52 -0.98
N GLN A 51 -9.12 9.08 -1.81
CA GLN A 51 -7.82 8.48 -2.14
C GLN A 51 -6.94 8.37 -0.89
N ALA A 52 -7.00 9.34 0.03
CA ALA A 52 -6.21 9.29 1.26
C ALA A 52 -6.68 8.13 2.16
N ALA A 53 -7.99 7.95 2.32
CA ALA A 53 -8.55 6.85 3.11
C ALA A 53 -8.18 5.49 2.50
N ASP A 54 -8.10 5.40 1.18
CA ASP A 54 -7.72 4.20 0.44
C ASP A 54 -6.22 3.87 0.59
N ALA A 55 -5.34 4.86 0.41
CA ALA A 55 -3.91 4.69 0.68
C ALA A 55 -3.64 4.27 2.14
N ALA A 56 -4.36 4.84 3.11
CA ALA A 56 -4.27 4.41 4.52
C ALA A 56 -4.77 2.97 4.74
N LEU A 57 -5.84 2.55 4.03
CA LEU A 57 -6.31 1.16 4.05
C LEU A 57 -5.25 0.19 3.49
N LYS A 58 -4.60 0.56 2.39
CA LYS A 58 -3.50 -0.20 1.77
C LYS A 58 -2.29 -0.31 2.70
N ALA A 59 -1.96 0.76 3.43
CA ALA A 59 -0.92 0.73 4.47
C ALA A 59 -1.26 -0.26 5.61
N PHE A 60 -2.50 -0.27 6.10
CA PHE A 60 -2.96 -1.28 7.07
C PHE A 60 -2.90 -2.70 6.48
N GLY A 61 -3.24 -2.86 5.20
CA GLY A 61 -3.12 -4.13 4.48
C GLY A 61 -1.69 -4.66 4.47
N ILE A 62 -0.71 -3.81 4.15
CA ILE A 62 0.72 -4.15 4.20
C ILE A 62 1.13 -4.55 5.62
N ALA A 63 0.81 -3.73 6.61
CA ALA A 63 1.16 -3.99 8.00
C ALA A 63 0.56 -5.32 8.50
N TYR A 64 -0.67 -5.63 8.12
CA TYR A 64 -1.28 -6.92 8.42
C TYR A 64 -0.55 -8.07 7.72
N MET A 65 -0.23 -7.97 6.44
CA MET A 65 0.54 -9.00 5.74
C MET A 65 1.88 -9.29 6.44
N ILE A 66 2.59 -8.24 6.86
CA ILE A 66 3.85 -8.38 7.61
C ILE A 66 3.61 -9.16 8.91
N SER A 67 2.55 -8.84 9.65
CA SER A 67 2.19 -9.52 10.90
C SER A 67 1.96 -11.03 10.71
N ARG A 68 1.45 -11.43 9.54
CA ARG A 68 1.05 -12.81 9.22
C ARG A 68 2.12 -13.64 8.52
N LEU A 69 2.96 -13.01 7.70
CA LEU A 69 3.93 -13.70 6.86
C LEU A 69 5.30 -13.87 7.53
N TYR A 70 5.68 -12.95 8.41
CA TYR A 70 6.99 -12.98 9.07
C TYR A 70 6.88 -13.38 10.54
N GLU A 71 7.97 -13.95 11.05
CA GLU A 71 8.08 -14.48 12.41
C GLU A 71 8.99 -13.60 13.28
N GLY A 72 8.88 -13.74 14.60
CA GLY A 72 9.66 -12.96 15.57
C GLY A 72 8.88 -11.78 16.16
N GLY A 73 9.60 -10.85 16.80
CA GLY A 73 9.03 -9.61 17.34
C GLY A 73 8.62 -8.63 16.23
N ILE A 74 7.90 -7.57 16.61
CA ILE A 74 7.42 -6.53 15.66
C ILE A 74 8.56 -6.01 14.78
N THR A 75 9.68 -5.63 15.39
CA THR A 75 10.84 -5.09 14.67
C THR A 75 11.49 -6.13 13.75
N ASP A 76 11.54 -7.40 14.16
CA ASP A 76 12.10 -8.47 13.33
C ASP A 76 11.26 -8.70 12.08
N LYS A 77 9.92 -8.66 12.22
CA LYS A 77 8.99 -8.83 11.09
C LYS A 77 9.13 -7.68 10.09
N VAL A 78 9.17 -6.45 10.59
CA VAL A 78 9.39 -5.25 9.75
C VAL A 78 10.75 -5.33 9.05
N SER A 79 11.80 -5.70 9.76
CA SER A 79 13.14 -5.85 9.19
C SER A 79 13.17 -6.92 8.09
N GLN A 80 12.58 -8.09 8.30
CA GLN A 80 12.51 -9.15 7.29
C GLN A 80 11.77 -8.67 6.02
N PHE A 81 10.64 -7.98 6.20
CA PHE A 81 9.90 -7.40 5.08
C PHE A 81 10.75 -6.43 4.25
N PHE A 82 11.41 -5.46 4.89
CA PHE A 82 12.25 -4.48 4.18
C PHE A 82 13.56 -5.06 3.62
N GLN A 83 13.99 -6.23 4.09
CA GLN A 83 15.12 -6.96 3.52
C GLN A 83 14.73 -7.83 2.32
N SER A 84 13.47 -8.28 2.26
CA SER A 84 12.95 -9.07 1.13
C SER A 84 12.79 -8.22 -0.14
N LYS A 85 13.03 -8.82 -1.30
CA LYS A 85 12.86 -8.13 -2.59
C LYS A 85 11.40 -7.80 -2.83
N ALA A 86 10.49 -8.75 -2.57
CA ALA A 86 9.06 -8.53 -2.71
C ALA A 86 8.54 -7.42 -1.78
N GLY A 87 9.04 -7.32 -0.55
CA GLY A 87 8.65 -6.25 0.37
C GLY A 87 9.11 -4.87 -0.09
N GLN A 88 10.36 -4.77 -0.60
CA GLN A 88 10.88 -3.53 -1.19
C GLN A 88 10.07 -3.10 -2.42
N GLU A 89 9.73 -4.04 -3.31
CA GLU A 89 8.92 -3.76 -4.50
C GLU A 89 7.49 -3.33 -4.14
N MET A 90 6.86 -4.00 -3.17
CA MET A 90 5.54 -3.63 -2.67
C MET A 90 5.54 -2.23 -2.08
N MET A 91 6.56 -1.88 -1.28
CA MET A 91 6.68 -0.53 -0.71
C MET A 91 6.99 0.53 -1.76
N LEU A 92 7.79 0.19 -2.78
CA LEU A 92 8.05 1.10 -3.89
C LEU A 92 6.77 1.37 -4.68
N TYR A 93 5.97 0.34 -4.94
CA TYR A 93 4.67 0.50 -5.60
C TYR A 93 3.73 1.36 -4.78
N PHE A 94 3.56 1.05 -3.49
CA PHE A 94 2.76 1.86 -2.57
C PHE A 94 3.22 3.33 -2.58
N ALA A 95 4.53 3.55 -2.41
CA ALA A 95 5.06 4.90 -2.33
C ALA A 95 4.92 5.69 -3.64
N ALA A 96 5.07 5.03 -4.79
CA ALA A 96 4.96 5.68 -6.09
C ALA A 96 3.50 5.85 -6.55
N ALA A 97 2.76 4.75 -6.65
CA ALA A 97 1.44 4.73 -7.26
C ALA A 97 0.35 5.25 -6.33
N GLU A 98 0.40 4.90 -5.03
CA GLU A 98 -0.66 5.20 -4.07
C GLU A 98 -0.43 6.52 -3.33
N ILE A 99 0.81 7.02 -3.35
CA ILE A 99 1.18 8.23 -2.63
C ILE A 99 1.70 9.31 -3.57
N ALA A 100 2.80 9.08 -4.29
CA ALA A 100 3.44 10.13 -5.07
C ALA A 100 2.58 10.65 -6.23
N LEU A 101 1.85 9.77 -6.93
CA LEU A 101 0.96 10.14 -8.02
C LEU A 101 -0.27 10.94 -7.56
N PRO A 102 -1.06 10.49 -6.56
CA PRO A 102 -2.25 11.22 -6.11
C PRO A 102 -1.92 12.42 -5.20
N PHE A 103 -0.83 12.37 -4.42
CA PHE A 103 -0.52 13.35 -3.36
C PHE A 103 0.84 14.03 -3.56
N THR A 104 1.14 14.38 -4.81
CA THR A 104 2.42 15.02 -5.17
C THR A 104 2.73 16.26 -4.33
N ASP A 105 1.73 17.09 -4.04
CA ASP A 105 1.95 18.33 -3.27
C ASP A 105 2.29 18.01 -1.81
N ASN A 106 1.59 17.05 -1.18
CA ASN A 106 2.01 16.58 0.15
C ASN A 106 3.38 15.91 0.15
N LEU A 107 3.80 15.23 -0.92
CA LEU A 107 5.13 14.63 -0.99
C LEU A 107 6.24 15.69 -1.15
N LEU A 108 5.94 16.79 -1.85
CA LEU A 108 6.86 17.91 -2.05
C LEU A 108 6.93 18.82 -0.81
N GLU A 109 5.80 19.07 -0.16
CA GLU A 109 5.70 19.90 1.06
C GLU A 109 6.01 19.11 2.34
N GLY A 110 5.65 17.83 2.37
CA GLY A 110 5.89 16.90 3.46
C GLY A 110 7.31 16.33 3.41
N GLY A 111 8.07 16.58 4.48
CA GLY A 111 9.31 15.84 4.75
C GLY A 111 9.02 14.46 5.34
N ALA A 112 9.94 13.96 6.18
CA ALA A 112 9.68 12.82 7.07
C ALA A 112 8.35 13.03 7.82
N SER A 113 7.58 11.98 8.08
CA SER A 113 6.20 11.95 8.63
C SER A 113 5.03 11.95 7.64
N LEU A 114 5.26 11.73 6.34
CA LEU A 114 4.16 11.70 5.36
C LEU A 114 3.13 10.60 5.68
N ILE A 115 3.59 9.41 6.07
CA ILE A 115 2.67 8.33 6.49
C ILE A 115 1.96 8.68 7.78
N THR A 116 2.63 9.33 8.73
CA THR A 116 2.01 9.77 9.98
C THR A 116 0.88 10.76 9.69
N LYS A 117 1.11 11.74 8.82
CA LYS A 117 0.08 12.70 8.39
C LYS A 117 -1.10 12.00 7.70
N LEU A 118 -0.82 11.07 6.78
CA LEU A 118 -1.84 10.26 6.13
C LEU A 118 -2.70 9.53 7.17
N MET A 119 -2.05 8.82 8.09
CA MET A 119 -2.73 8.05 9.14
C MET A 119 -3.50 8.94 10.09
N ASP A 120 -2.96 10.06 10.53
CA ASP A 120 -3.64 11.02 11.41
C ASP A 120 -4.88 11.60 10.73
N SER A 121 -4.78 11.93 9.43
CA SER A 121 -5.88 12.51 8.66
C SER A 121 -7.05 11.54 8.41
N GLN A 122 -6.79 10.23 8.44
CA GLN A 122 -7.77 9.20 8.05
C GLN A 122 -8.02 8.10 9.09
N SER A 123 -7.38 8.16 10.26
CA SER A 123 -7.34 7.06 11.25
C SER A 123 -8.71 6.46 11.55
N SER A 124 -9.70 7.27 11.91
CA SER A 124 -11.04 6.76 12.24
C SER A 124 -11.78 6.11 11.07
N ASP A 125 -11.69 6.67 9.86
CA ASP A 125 -12.38 6.17 8.67
C ASP A 125 -11.70 4.92 8.09
N SER A 126 -10.37 4.92 8.02
CA SER A 126 -9.58 3.79 7.53
C SER A 126 -9.60 2.60 8.51
N GLU A 127 -9.54 2.83 9.82
CA GLU A 127 -9.70 1.76 10.82
C GLU A 127 -11.09 1.13 10.75
N SER A 128 -12.13 1.95 10.58
CA SER A 128 -13.52 1.49 10.41
C SER A 128 -13.70 0.65 9.13
N ARG A 129 -13.18 1.12 7.99
CA ARG A 129 -13.21 0.37 6.73
C ARG A 129 -12.43 -0.93 6.84
N PHE A 130 -11.21 -0.89 7.36
CA PHE A 130 -10.37 -2.08 7.54
C PHE A 130 -11.06 -3.13 8.42
N SER A 131 -11.66 -2.69 9.53
CA SER A 131 -12.43 -3.54 10.43
C SER A 131 -13.70 -4.11 9.78
N SER A 132 -14.35 -3.34 8.90
CA SER A 132 -15.53 -3.79 8.15
C SER A 132 -15.20 -4.90 7.14
N PHE A 133 -14.00 -4.86 6.56
CA PHE A 133 -13.56 -5.86 5.59
C PHE A 133 -12.98 -7.14 6.22
N LEU A 134 -12.27 -7.02 7.34
CA LEU A 134 -11.47 -8.13 7.91
C LEU A 134 -11.84 -8.49 9.37
N GLY A 135 -12.76 -7.74 9.99
CA GLY A 135 -13.07 -7.82 11.41
C GLY A 135 -12.09 -7.02 12.27
N SER A 136 -12.35 -6.93 13.58
CA SER A 136 -11.55 -6.11 14.51
C SER A 136 -10.19 -6.72 14.90
N GLY A 137 -10.05 -8.05 14.83
CA GLY A 137 -8.80 -8.75 15.18
C GLY A 137 -7.59 -8.34 14.32
N PRO A 138 -7.70 -8.34 12.98
CA PRO A 138 -6.64 -7.92 12.07
C PRO A 138 -6.11 -6.51 12.31
N LEU A 139 -6.95 -5.58 12.78
CA LEU A 139 -6.52 -4.20 13.05
C LEU A 139 -5.54 -4.15 14.25
N ALA A 140 -5.82 -4.92 15.29
CA ALA A 140 -4.95 -5.01 16.48
C ALA A 140 -3.58 -5.62 16.15
N GLU A 141 -3.50 -6.51 15.14
CA GLU A 141 -2.25 -7.07 14.64
C GLU A 141 -1.48 -6.08 13.74
N ALA A 142 -2.19 -5.28 12.94
CA ALA A 142 -1.60 -4.37 11.96
C ALA A 142 -1.04 -3.07 12.58
N LYS A 143 -1.73 -2.48 13.56
CA LYS A 143 -1.37 -1.16 14.09
C LYS A 143 0.05 -1.07 14.66
N PRO A 144 0.52 -2.00 15.51
CA PRO A 144 1.89 -1.94 16.04
C PRO A 144 2.97 -2.15 14.97
N ILE A 145 2.65 -2.93 13.92
CA ILE A 145 3.55 -3.08 12.76
C ILE A 145 3.64 -1.76 12.01
N LEU A 146 2.51 -1.12 11.71
CA LEU A 146 2.46 0.14 10.98
C LEU A 146 3.24 1.24 11.69
N ASP A 147 3.07 1.35 13.02
CA ASP A 147 3.83 2.29 13.85
C ASP A 147 5.35 2.06 13.71
N SER A 148 5.78 0.80 13.71
CA SER A 148 7.18 0.40 13.56
C SER A 148 7.73 0.60 12.15
N MET A 149 6.88 0.72 11.12
CA MET A 149 7.30 0.93 9.73
C MET A 149 7.63 2.39 9.42
N THR A 150 7.10 3.34 10.20
CA THR A 150 7.16 4.79 9.92
C THR A 150 8.53 5.27 9.45
N GLN A 151 9.60 4.91 10.17
CA GLN A 151 10.97 5.32 9.82
C GLN A 151 11.48 4.74 8.50
N HIS A 152 11.12 3.50 8.17
CA HIS A 152 11.54 2.86 6.92
C HIS A 152 10.77 3.45 5.74
N VAL A 153 9.48 3.73 5.93
CA VAL A 153 8.60 4.31 4.92
C VAL A 153 9.08 5.72 4.54
N ASP A 154 9.49 6.54 5.51
CA ASP A 154 10.05 7.88 5.24
C ASP A 154 11.29 7.83 4.33
N SER A 155 12.12 6.79 4.44
CA SER A 155 13.26 6.56 3.55
C SER A 155 12.82 6.26 2.12
N PHE A 156 11.77 5.43 1.94
CA PHE A 156 11.19 5.15 0.62
C PHE A 156 10.60 6.42 0.00
N PHE A 157 9.85 7.21 0.75
CA PHE A 157 9.30 8.48 0.24
C PHE A 157 10.39 9.47 -0.12
N SER A 158 11.46 9.55 0.67
CA SER A 158 12.62 10.39 0.34
C SER A 158 13.26 9.99 -0.99
N GLN A 159 13.34 8.69 -1.29
CA GLN A 159 13.84 8.19 -2.56
C GLN A 159 12.86 8.46 -3.71
N VAL A 160 11.58 8.13 -3.54
CA VAL A 160 10.54 8.32 -4.56
C VAL A 160 10.40 9.80 -4.93
N ARG A 161 10.53 10.71 -3.95
CA ARG A 161 10.49 12.16 -4.17
C ARG A 161 11.49 12.64 -5.23
N LEU A 162 12.67 12.02 -5.30
CA LEU A 162 13.69 12.36 -6.30
C LEU A 162 13.26 11.98 -7.72
N TYR A 163 12.31 11.05 -7.85
CA TYR A 163 11.83 10.51 -9.10
C TYR A 163 10.40 10.93 -9.43
N THR A 164 9.79 11.81 -8.64
CA THR A 164 8.41 12.25 -8.86
C THR A 164 8.22 12.86 -10.25
N ASP A 165 9.09 13.78 -10.68
CA ASP A 165 8.99 14.39 -12.01
C ASP A 165 9.19 13.38 -13.17
N PRO A 166 10.22 12.51 -13.15
CA PRO A 166 10.33 11.41 -14.12
C PRO A 166 9.14 10.45 -14.12
N LEU A 167 8.64 10.08 -12.94
CA LEU A 167 7.51 9.18 -12.77
C LEU A 167 6.26 9.78 -13.42
N MET A 168 5.98 11.04 -13.08
CA MET A 168 4.92 11.86 -13.64
C MET A 168 4.97 11.93 -15.17
N LYS A 169 6.15 12.20 -15.72
CA LYS A 169 6.36 12.26 -17.16
C LYS A 169 6.16 10.90 -17.83
N LYS A 170 6.67 9.81 -17.23
CA LYS A 170 6.47 8.46 -17.75
C LYS A 170 5.03 8.02 -17.70
N ALA A 171 4.33 8.40 -16.64
CA ALA A 171 2.92 8.15 -16.47
C ALA A 171 2.13 8.86 -17.61
N GLN A 172 2.43 10.13 -17.88
CA GLN A 172 1.85 10.89 -19.01
C GLN A 172 2.10 10.22 -20.38
N GLU A 173 3.29 9.65 -20.60
CA GLU A 173 3.65 8.96 -21.84
C GLU A 173 2.89 7.63 -22.04
N PHE A 174 2.56 6.92 -20.95
CA PHE A 174 1.93 5.59 -21.02
C PHE A 174 0.43 5.62 -21.26
N ALA A 175 -0.27 6.72 -20.90
CA ALA A 175 -1.73 6.81 -21.04
C ALA A 175 -2.22 8.12 -21.70
N PRO A 176 -1.80 8.43 -22.94
CA PRO A 176 -2.30 9.59 -23.67
C PRO A 176 -3.82 9.55 -23.92
N SER A 177 -4.43 8.36 -23.92
CA SER A 177 -5.87 8.14 -24.05
C SER A 177 -6.66 8.48 -22.79
N VAL A 178 -6.06 8.36 -21.60
CA VAL A 178 -6.67 8.77 -20.31
C VAL A 178 -6.69 10.29 -20.18
N MET A 179 -5.72 10.98 -20.76
CA MET A 179 -5.67 12.45 -20.84
C MET A 179 -6.88 13.08 -21.57
N ASN A 180 -7.57 12.31 -22.43
CA ASN A 180 -8.76 12.78 -23.15
C ASN A 180 -10.07 12.54 -22.38
N ALA A 181 -10.04 11.73 -21.32
CA ALA A 181 -11.21 11.30 -20.55
C ALA A 181 -11.23 11.87 -19.11
N ALA A 182 -10.07 12.24 -18.57
CA ALA A 182 -9.91 12.86 -17.26
C ALA A 182 -9.16 14.20 -17.39
N ASP A 183 -9.65 15.26 -16.73
CA ASP A 183 -9.03 16.58 -16.83
C ASP A 183 -7.69 16.65 -16.07
N SER A 184 -7.34 15.71 -15.20
CA SER A 184 -6.00 15.59 -14.62
C SER A 184 -5.30 14.29 -15.02
N VAL A 185 -4.09 14.41 -15.59
CA VAL A 185 -3.33 13.25 -16.11
C VAL A 185 -2.98 12.28 -14.98
N THR A 186 -2.72 12.77 -13.78
CA THR A 186 -2.37 11.94 -12.63
C THR A 186 -3.55 11.29 -11.96
N GLY A 187 -4.68 12.00 -11.84
CA GLY A 187 -5.90 11.41 -11.30
C GLY A 187 -6.36 10.24 -12.17
N GLY A 188 -6.29 10.41 -13.49
CA GLY A 188 -6.60 9.33 -14.43
C GLY A 188 -5.63 8.15 -14.39
N LEU A 189 -4.34 8.38 -14.09
CA LEU A 189 -3.34 7.33 -14.00
C LEU A 189 -3.35 6.58 -12.67
N ALA A 190 -3.59 7.28 -11.55
CA ALA A 190 -3.88 6.65 -10.28
C ALA A 190 -5.14 5.77 -10.42
N THR A 191 -6.21 6.32 -11.00
CA THR A 191 -7.43 5.56 -11.32
C THR A 191 -7.17 4.37 -12.25
N ALA A 192 -6.26 4.50 -13.22
CA ALA A 192 -5.89 3.38 -14.10
C ALA A 192 -5.06 2.31 -13.38
N ALA A 193 -4.21 2.71 -12.43
CA ALA A 193 -3.46 1.81 -11.57
C ALA A 193 -4.40 1.01 -10.65
N ASP A 194 -5.48 1.64 -10.17
CA ASP A 194 -6.53 0.98 -9.37
C ASP A 194 -7.25 -0.16 -10.15
N PHE A 195 -7.27 -0.12 -11.49
CA PHE A 195 -7.82 -1.21 -12.30
C PHE A 195 -6.85 -2.37 -12.54
N LEU A 196 -5.57 -2.21 -12.22
CA LEU A 196 -4.61 -3.30 -12.31
C LEU A 196 -4.72 -4.17 -11.06
N PRO A 197 -4.66 -5.50 -11.18
CA PRO A 197 -4.62 -6.40 -10.02
C PRO A 197 -3.22 -6.40 -9.37
N ALA A 198 -2.67 -5.22 -9.11
CA ALA A 198 -1.31 -5.03 -8.65
C ALA A 198 -1.12 -5.62 -7.25
N TRP A 199 -2.11 -5.46 -6.36
CA TRP A 199 -2.01 -5.97 -5.00
C TRP A 199 -2.07 -7.48 -4.96
N ARG A 200 -2.89 -8.14 -5.76
CA ARG A 200 -2.89 -9.61 -5.91
C ARG A 200 -1.52 -10.11 -6.35
N PHE A 201 -0.92 -9.49 -7.35
CA PHE A 201 0.40 -9.90 -7.85
C PHE A 201 1.49 -9.68 -6.79
N LEU A 202 1.58 -8.48 -6.23
CA LEU A 202 2.59 -8.11 -5.23
C LEU A 202 2.42 -8.96 -3.95
N GLY A 203 1.18 -9.17 -3.51
CA GLY A 203 0.85 -10.00 -2.36
C GLY A 203 1.21 -11.47 -2.54
N ALA A 204 0.89 -12.05 -3.71
CA ALA A 204 1.25 -13.42 -4.03
C ALA A 204 2.78 -13.60 -4.05
N ARG A 205 3.51 -12.64 -4.63
CA ARG A 205 4.97 -12.64 -4.65
C ARG A 205 5.57 -12.54 -3.25
N LEU A 206 5.04 -11.63 -2.42
CA LEU A 206 5.46 -11.47 -1.03
C LEU A 206 5.25 -12.74 -0.22
N ALA A 207 4.06 -13.34 -0.33
CA ALA A 207 3.74 -14.58 0.33
C ALA A 207 4.66 -15.73 -0.12
N ALA A 208 4.95 -15.84 -1.41
CA ALA A 208 5.86 -16.84 -1.94
C ALA A 208 7.29 -16.66 -1.42
N GLU A 209 7.82 -15.44 -1.40
CA GLU A 209 9.17 -15.15 -0.88
C GLU A 209 9.27 -15.47 0.61
N ALA A 210 8.26 -15.08 1.41
CA ALA A 210 8.19 -15.42 2.83
C ALA A 210 8.17 -16.95 3.08
N CYS A 211 7.47 -17.72 2.23
CA CYS A 211 7.49 -19.19 2.30
C CYS A 211 8.88 -19.76 2.06
N VAL A 212 9.58 -19.24 1.05
CA VAL A 212 10.93 -19.70 0.68
C VAL A 212 11.92 -19.36 1.80
N GLU A 213 11.89 -18.14 2.33
CA GLU A 213 12.72 -17.72 3.45
C GLU A 213 12.51 -18.58 4.70
N ARG A 214 11.25 -18.93 4.99
CA ARG A 214 10.92 -19.87 6.07
C ARG A 214 11.49 -21.26 5.82
N ALA A 215 11.27 -21.81 4.63
CA ALA A 215 11.77 -23.14 4.28
C ALA A 215 13.30 -23.23 4.36
N ILE A 216 14.02 -22.16 3.97
CA ILE A 216 15.47 -22.05 4.10
C ILE A 216 15.88 -22.08 5.58
N ARG A 217 15.20 -21.31 6.45
CA ARG A 217 15.47 -21.30 7.89
C ARG A 217 15.23 -22.65 8.56
N GLU A 218 14.09 -23.28 8.30
CA GLU A 218 13.75 -24.59 8.88
C GLU A 218 14.75 -25.67 8.47
N ARG A 219 15.18 -25.65 7.20
CA ARG A 219 16.23 -26.55 6.71
C ARG A 219 17.58 -26.29 7.39
N GLY A 220 17.95 -25.02 7.57
CA GLY A 220 19.18 -24.63 8.27
C GLY A 220 19.18 -25.03 9.75
N ALA A 221 18.07 -24.85 10.45
CA ALA A 221 17.89 -25.26 11.84
C ALA A 221 18.02 -26.79 12.01
N ASN A 222 17.40 -27.55 11.11
CA ASN A 222 17.49 -29.02 11.12
C ASN A 222 18.90 -29.54 10.82
N SER A 223 19.74 -28.78 10.11
CA SER A 223 21.15 -29.13 9.88
C SER A 223 22.09 -28.74 11.02
N ALA A 224 21.66 -27.91 11.97
CA ALA A 224 22.48 -27.39 13.07
C ALA A 224 22.30 -28.14 14.41
N SER A 225 21.34 -29.07 14.50
CA SER A 225 21.22 -30.01 15.62
C SER A 225 21.92 -31.34 15.28
N PRO A 226 23.17 -31.56 15.71
CA PRO A 226 23.72 -32.92 15.73
C PRO A 226 22.98 -33.72 16.81
N ALA A 227 22.63 -34.96 16.46
CA ALA A 227 22.14 -35.98 17.39
C ALA A 227 23.19 -36.32 18.46
#